data_AF-A0A9E3DWM2-F1
#
_entry.id   AF-A0A9E3DWM2-F1
#
_cell.length_a   1.000
_cell.length_b   1.000
_cell.length_c   1.000
_cell.angle_alpha   90.00
_cell.angle_beta   90.00
_cell.angle_gamma   90.00
#
_symmetry.space_group_name_H-M   'P 1'
#
loop_
_entity.id
_entity.type
_entity.pdbx_description
1 polymer ?
#
loop_
_entity_poly.entity_id
_entity_poly.type
_entity_poly.pdbx_seq_one_letter_code
_entity_poly.pdbx_strand_id
1 'polypeptide(L)' 'MELQPYVDTVRHELNVAARAGGDDAAALADRLSAPLESTIRLVVLEALSHAAEEITRELAPASVDVRLRGRDPEFVVT' A
#
# COMPACT_ATOMS: atom_id res chain seq x y z
N MET A 1 -3.67 -9.90 -4.56
CA MET A 1 -3.99 -9.16 -3.33
C MET A 1 -4.61 -7.85 -3.75
N GLU A 2 -5.80 -7.53 -3.25
CA GLU A 2 -6.42 -6.25 -3.55
C GLU A 2 -5.80 -5.15 -2.68
N LEU A 3 -5.27 -4.10 -3.30
CA LEU A 3 -4.63 -3.00 -2.57
C LEU A 3 -5.62 -1.93 -2.08
N GLN A 4 -6.84 -1.92 -2.62
CA GLN A 4 -7.87 -0.94 -2.28
C GLN A 4 -8.16 -0.84 -0.77
N PRO A 5 -8.32 -1.96 -0.02
CA PRO A 5 -8.64 -1.88 1.41
C PRO A 5 -7.55 -1.18 2.24
N TYR A 6 -6.29 -1.33 1.87
CA TYR A 6 -5.17 -0.66 2.54
C TYR A 6 -5.18 0.85 2.27
N VAL A 7 -5.47 1.25 1.03
CA VAL A 7 -5.64 2.66 0.66
C VAL A 7 -6.81 3.28 1.42
N ASP A 8 -7.95 2.59 1.46
CA ASP A 8 -9.16 3.07 2.12
C ASP A 8 -8.94 3.23 3.63
N THR A 9 -8.21 2.30 4.25
CA THR A 9 -7.82 2.39 5.67
C THR A 9 -7.00 3.65 5.93
N VAL A 10 -5.96 3.91 5.14
CA VAL A 10 -5.12 5.11 5.33
C VAL A 10 -5.93 6.40 5.11
N ARG A 11 -6.82 6.42 4.11
CA ARG A 11 -7.71 7.57 3.86
C ARG A 11 -8.69 7.79 5.02
N HIS A 12 -9.22 6.72 5.60
CA HIS A 12 -10.09 6.81 6.75
C HIS A 12 -9.35 7.43 7.95
N GLU A 13 -8.19 6.88 8.30
CA GLU A 13 -7.38 7.35 9.42
C GLU A 13 -6.91 8.80 9.24
N LEU A 14 -6.51 9.19 8.02
CA LEU A 14 -6.17 10.58 7.70
C LEU A 14 -7.35 11.52 7.99
N ASN A 15 -8.55 11.16 7.57
CA ASN A 15 -9.74 11.98 7.79
C ASN A 15 -10.16 12.04 9.26
N VAL A 16 -10.04 10.93 10.00
CA VAL A 16 -10.28 10.90 11.44
C VAL A 16 -9.33 11.85 12.16
N ALA A 17 -8.03 11.77 11.86
CA ALA A 17 -7.01 12.65 12.45
C ALA A 17 -7.22 14.12 12.06
N ALA A 18 -7.54 14.39 10.80
CA ALA A 18 -7.72 15.75 10.30
C ALA A 18 -8.91 16.47 10.93
N ARG A 19 -10.02 15.77 11.21
CA ARG A 19 -11.19 16.33 11.91
C ARG A 19 -10.85 16.85 13.30
N ALA A 20 -9.90 16.22 14.00
CA ALA A 20 -9.43 16.71 15.30
C ALA A 20 -8.71 18.07 15.19
N GLY A 21 -8.19 18.41 14.00
CA GLY A 21 -7.54 19.68 13.70
C GLY A 21 -8.47 20.79 13.20
N GLY A 22 -9.79 20.55 13.15
CA GLY A 22 -10.79 21.52 12.68
C GLY A 22 -11.04 21.50 11.17
N ASP A 23 -11.91 22.39 10.71
CA ASP A 23 -12.47 22.37 9.35
C ASP A 23 -11.41 22.58 8.25
N ASP A 24 -10.41 23.44 8.49
CA ASP A 24 -9.32 23.68 7.54
C ASP A 24 -8.45 22.44 7.33
N ALA A 25 -8.17 21.71 8.42
CA ALA A 25 -7.41 20.47 8.38
C ALA A 25 -8.20 19.36 7.66
N ALA A 26 -9.50 19.24 7.93
CA ALA A 26 -10.40 18.33 7.23
C ALA A 26 -10.44 18.62 5.72
N ALA A 27 -10.60 19.89 5.33
CA ALA A 27 -10.60 20.30 3.92
C ALA A 27 -9.25 20.05 3.24
N LEU A 28 -8.13 20.11 3.97
CA LEU A 28 -6.82 19.74 3.44
C LEU A 28 -6.71 18.21 3.24
N ALA A 29 -7.15 17.41 4.20
CA ALA A 29 -7.14 15.95 4.11
C ALA A 29 -7.98 15.42 2.94
N ASP A 30 -9.14 16.01 2.68
CA ASP A 30 -9.98 15.66 1.53
C ASP A 30 -9.24 15.91 0.19
N ARG A 31 -8.52 17.03 0.08
CA ARG A 31 -7.72 17.37 -1.11
C ARG A 31 -6.50 16.46 -1.29
N LEU A 32 -5.90 16.01 -0.19
CA LEU A 32 -4.72 15.13 -0.19
C LEU A 32 -5.08 13.65 -0.39
N SER A 33 -6.31 13.24 -0.09
CA SER A 33 -6.73 11.84 -0.16
C SER A 33 -6.55 11.22 -1.55
N ALA A 34 -6.86 11.95 -2.62
CA ALA A 34 -6.71 11.43 -3.99
C ALA A 34 -5.23 11.35 -4.46
N PRO A 35 -4.39 12.37 -4.27
CA PRO A 35 -2.94 12.26 -4.55
C PRO A 35 -2.24 11.15 -3.76
N LEU A 36 -2.64 10.92 -2.51
CA LEU A 36 -2.01 9.92 -1.65
C LEU A 36 -2.30 8.48 -2.07
N GLU A 37 -3.42 8.21 -2.75
CA GLU A 37 -3.78 6.86 -3.17
C GLU A 37 -2.69 6.19 -4.03
N SER A 38 -2.18 6.89 -5.04
CA SER A 38 -1.13 6.37 -5.92
C SER A 38 0.17 6.12 -5.16
N THR A 39 0.54 7.03 -4.25
CA THR A 39 1.73 6.91 -3.40
C THR A 39 1.63 5.72 -2.46
N ILE A 40 0.48 5.53 -1.80
CA ILE A 40 0.27 4.40 -0.88
C ILE A 40 0.40 3.08 -1.63
N ARG A 41 -0.21 2.95 -2.82
CA ARG A 41 -0.06 1.72 -3.62
C ARG A 41 1.39 1.43 -3.97
N LEU A 42 2.13 2.45 -4.40
CA LEU A 42 3.54 2.30 -4.75
C LEU A 42 4.36 1.83 -3.55
N VAL A 43 4.21 2.48 -2.40
CA VAL A 43 4.91 2.11 -1.16
C VAL A 43 4.58 0.68 -0.73
N VAL A 44 3.32 0.25 -0.85
CA VAL A 44 2.95 -1.15 -0.55
C VAL A 44 3.61 -2.12 -1.52
N LEU A 45 3.65 -1.80 -2.83
CA LEU A 45 4.34 -2.65 -3.81
C LEU A 45 5.85 -2.74 -3.54
N GLU A 46 6.49 -1.64 -3.17
CA GLU A 46 7.90 -1.60 -2.77
C GLU A 46 8.13 -2.48 -1.54
N ALA A 47 7.29 -2.36 -0.51
CA ALA A 47 7.37 -3.17 0.70
C ALA A 47 7.20 -4.68 0.40
N LEU A 48 6.24 -5.05 -0.45
CA LEU A 48 6.05 -6.44 -0.87
C LEU A 48 7.25 -6.97 -1.66
N SER A 49 7.87 -6.14 -2.50
CA SER A 49 9.05 -6.50 -3.28
C SER A 49 10.27 -6.75 -2.38
N HIS A 50 10.50 -5.87 -1.40
CA HIS A 50 11.53 -6.08 -0.38
C HIS A 50 11.30 -7.37 0.43
N ALA A 51 10.05 -7.63 0.84
CA ALA A 51 9.72 -8.84 1.57
C ALA A 51 9.96 -10.11 0.73
N ALA A 52 9.64 -10.09 -0.56
CA ALA A 52 9.90 -11.22 -1.46
C ALA A 52 11.40 -11.52 -1.60
N GLU A 53 12.23 -10.47 -1.68
CA GLU A 53 13.68 -10.62 -1.75
C GLU A 53 14.24 -11.23 -0.46
N GLU A 54 13.78 -10.77 0.70
CA GLU A 54 14.17 -11.30 2.00
C GLU A 54 13.82 -12.79 2.13
N ILE A 55 12.58 -13.17 1.79
CA ILE A 55 12.12 -14.56 1.83
C ILE A 55 12.92 -15.43 0.84
N THR A 56 13.18 -14.94 -0.36
CA THR A 56 13.93 -15.68 -1.38
C THR A 56 15.33 -16.06 -0.91
N ARG A 57 16.00 -15.21 -0.13
CA ARG A 57 17.34 -15.53 0.42
C ARG A 57 17.29 -16.71 1.39
N GLU A 58 16.18 -16.89 2.10
CA GLU A 58 16.00 -17.96 3.09
C GLU A 58 15.38 -19.24 2.51
N LEU A 59 14.70 -19.17 1.36
CA LEU A 59 13.88 -20.26 0.80
C LEU A 59 14.61 -21.22 -0.17
N ALA A 60 15.92 -21.11 -0.34
CA ALA A 60 16.67 -21.91 -1.32
C ALA A 60 16.38 -23.43 -1.23
N PRO A 61 16.17 -24.13 -2.37
CA PRO A 61 16.42 -23.68 -3.73
C PRO A 61 15.26 -22.92 -4.40
N ALA A 62 14.12 -22.72 -3.72
CA ALA A 62 12.96 -22.03 -4.28
C ALA A 62 13.06 -20.50 -4.09
N SER A 63 12.34 -19.74 -4.91
CA SER A 63 12.25 -18.27 -4.82
C SER A 63 10.83 -17.79 -4.63
N VAL A 64 10.66 -16.59 -4.09
CA VAL A 64 9.37 -15.89 -4.02
C VAL A 64 9.46 -14.62 -4.85
N ASP A 65 8.56 -14.47 -5.81
CA ASP A 65 8.44 -13.31 -6.68
C ASP A 65 7.11 -12.59 -6.48
N VAL A 66 7.10 -11.27 -6.67
CA VAL A 66 5.86 -10.49 -6.77
C VAL A 66 5.46 -10.35 -8.24
N ARG A 67 4.31 -10.90 -8.61
CA ARG A 67 3.73 -10.76 -9.95
C ARG A 67 2.51 -9.85 -9.88
N LEU A 68 2.33 -8.99 -10.89
CA LEU A 68 1.14 -8.15 -11.02
C LEU A 68 0.13 -8.78 -11.98
N ARG A 69 -1.12 -8.90 -11.55
CA ARG A 69 -2.27 -9.14 -12.42
C ARG A 69 -3.12 -7.87 -12.48
N GLY A 70 -2.94 -7.09 -13.55
CA GLY A 70 -3.49 -5.74 -13.59
C GLY A 70 -2.86 -4.88 -12.49
N ARG A 71 -3.64 -4.55 -11.46
CA ARG A 71 -3.19 -3.75 -10.30
C ARG A 71 -2.98 -4.56 -9.03
N ASP A 72 -3.27 -5.85 -9.08
CA ASP A 72 -3.26 -6.71 -7.90
C ASP A 72 -1.95 -7.51 -7.84
N PRO A 73 -1.11 -7.31 -6.82
CA PRO A 73 0.08 -8.13 -6.62
C PRO A 73 -0.24 -9.52 -6.08
N GLU A 74 0.47 -10.54 -6.54
CA GLU A 74 0.44 -11.90 -6.03
C GLU A 74 1.88 -12.38 -5.76
N PHE A 75 2.08 -13.10 -4.66
CA PHE A 75 3.32 -13.85 -4.46
C PHE A 75 3.26 -15.15 -5.24
N VAL A 76 4.34 -15.47 -5.93
CA VAL A 76 4.50 -16.72 -6.67
C VAL A 76 5.77 -17.39 -6.18
N VAL A 77 5.69 -18.69 -5.90
CA VAL A 77 6.86 -19.50 -5.55
C VAL A 77 7.34 -20.21 -6.81
N THR A 78 8.64 -20.14 -7.09
CA THR A 78 9.28 -20.80 -8.25
C THR A 78 10.35 -21.77 -7.78
#